data_AF-A0A9D8VKW4-F1
#
_entry.id   AF-A0A9D8VKW4-F1
#
_cell.length_a   1.000
_cell.length_b   1.000
_cell.length_c   1.000
_cell.angle_alpha   90.00
_cell.angle_beta   90.00
_cell.angle_gamma   90.00
#
_symmetry.space_group_name_H-M   'P 1'
#
loop_
_entity.id
_entity.type
_entity.pdbx_description
1 polymer ?
#
loop_
_entity_poly.entity_id
_entity_poly.type
_entity_poly.pdbx_seq_one_letter_code
_entity_poly.pdbx_strand_id
1 'polypeptide(L)'
;MKKFLFLSVLLIISTSCQNPDNSENTEVMPVATSDSETPELLPLVEGKTVKNIIFLIGDGTGLAQITSGQYALVGPDGLLHMQTMPVTGFVKTHSSDNLITDSASGATAYSCGLKTYNGAIAVNPDKQACKTILELAEEMGLSTGLIATSSITHATPASFASHVESRSMEEEIAVQLLSSGTEVMLGGGFEFFSSQYRSDSLDLISQAEEAGYQLLRNEEELDNSEAEMLLGLFANDGLERAEGEPSTAAMTSKALNILSRNEAGFFLMIEGSQIDWGGHGNDTDYVLNEVEDFDAAVKTALDFAREDGETLVVLTADHETGGMTLQRQRAEGDSLEIYWTTGYHTGTPVPLMAYGPQATEFMGWRDNTYVGKRMAELLKLGSLPQMK
;
A
#
# COMPACT_ATOMS: atom_id res chain seq x y z
N MET A 1 25.42 -75.82 -24.38
CA MET A 1 25.55 -74.87 -23.24
C MET A 1 26.20 -73.59 -23.72
N LYS A 2 25.42 -72.51 -23.92
CA LYS A 2 25.94 -71.14 -24.04
C LYS A 2 25.09 -70.29 -23.10
N LYS A 3 25.69 -69.79 -22.01
CA LYS A 3 25.04 -68.88 -21.06
C LYS A 3 25.09 -67.48 -21.67
N PHE A 4 23.94 -66.89 -21.97
CA PHE A 4 23.83 -65.46 -22.24
C PHE A 4 23.74 -64.73 -20.90
N LEU A 5 24.73 -63.88 -20.64
CA LEU A 5 24.79 -62.99 -19.49
C LEU A 5 23.98 -61.73 -19.86
N PHE A 6 22.80 -61.55 -19.27
CA PHE A 6 22.05 -60.30 -19.38
C PHE A 6 22.69 -59.28 -18.44
N LEU A 7 23.43 -58.33 -19.01
CA LEU A 7 23.94 -57.17 -18.30
C LEU A 7 22.84 -56.10 -18.34
N SER A 8 22.03 -56.04 -17.28
CA SER A 8 21.08 -54.95 -17.07
C SER A 8 21.83 -53.68 -16.68
N VAL A 9 22.08 -52.81 -17.67
CA VAL A 9 22.55 -51.44 -17.45
C VAL A 9 21.39 -50.68 -16.82
N LEU A 10 21.47 -50.45 -15.51
CA LEU A 10 20.56 -49.55 -14.81
C LEU A 10 20.95 -48.12 -15.18
N LEU A 11 20.25 -47.54 -16.17
CA LEU A 11 20.41 -46.15 -16.55
C LEU A 11 19.72 -45.29 -15.48
N ILE A 12 20.48 -44.83 -14.49
CA ILE A 12 20.02 -43.80 -13.55
C ILE A 12 19.98 -42.50 -14.34
N ILE A 13 18.81 -42.16 -14.89
CA ILE A 13 18.57 -40.82 -15.42
C ILE A 13 18.29 -39.94 -14.20
N SER A 14 19.36 -39.41 -13.59
CA SER A 14 19.24 -38.25 -12.70
C SER A 14 18.93 -37.04 -13.59
N THR A 15 17.65 -36.79 -13.85
CA THR A 15 17.22 -35.48 -14.33
C THR A 15 17.41 -34.50 -13.18
N SER A 16 18.64 -34.01 -12.99
CA SER A 16 18.81 -32.75 -12.26
C SER A 16 18.06 -31.71 -13.08
N CYS A 17 17.11 -31.00 -12.49
CA CYS A 17 16.61 -29.76 -13.05
C CYS A 17 17.85 -28.91 -13.39
N GLN A 18 18.15 -28.75 -14.68
CA GLN A 18 19.25 -27.91 -15.10
C GLN A 18 18.87 -26.48 -14.73
N ASN A 19 19.69 -25.85 -13.89
CA ASN A 19 19.56 -24.45 -13.57
C ASN A 19 19.79 -23.64 -14.86
N PRO A 20 18.84 -22.83 -15.32
CA PRO A 20 19.18 -21.74 -16.21
C PRO A 20 20.09 -20.80 -15.41
N ASP A 21 21.35 -20.69 -15.86
CA ASP A 21 22.32 -19.76 -15.31
C ASP A 21 21.93 -18.34 -15.76
N ASN A 22 20.97 -17.74 -15.06
CA ASN A 22 20.46 -16.38 -15.29
C ASN A 22 20.94 -15.45 -14.16
N SER A 23 22.26 -15.31 -14.02
CA SER A 23 22.89 -14.47 -12.99
C SER A 23 22.55 -12.98 -13.12
N GLU A 24 22.00 -12.53 -14.25
CA GLU A 24 21.69 -11.11 -14.49
C GLU A 24 20.43 -10.62 -13.75
N ASN A 25 19.50 -11.52 -13.36
CA ASN A 25 18.24 -11.17 -12.68
C ASN A 25 18.13 -11.78 -11.27
N THR A 26 19.26 -12.17 -10.69
CA THR A 26 19.29 -12.83 -9.38
C THR A 26 20.04 -11.97 -8.37
N GLU A 27 19.36 -11.57 -7.30
CA GLU A 27 19.91 -10.88 -6.15
C GLU A 27 20.02 -11.81 -4.95
N VAL A 28 20.58 -11.31 -3.86
CA VAL A 28 20.83 -12.07 -2.64
C VAL A 28 20.33 -11.27 -1.45
N MET A 29 19.53 -11.91 -0.64
CA MET A 29 18.95 -11.35 0.57
C MET A 29 19.53 -12.08 1.80
N PRO A 30 19.86 -11.38 2.89
CA PRO A 30 20.19 -12.01 4.16
C PRO A 30 18.98 -12.70 4.78
N VAL A 31 19.19 -13.74 5.59
CA VAL A 31 18.14 -14.36 6.43
C VAL A 31 18.41 -14.01 7.88
N ALA A 32 17.47 -13.34 8.54
CA ALA A 32 17.59 -13.01 9.96
C ALA A 32 17.58 -14.28 10.83
N THR A 33 18.41 -14.26 11.86
CA THR A 33 18.38 -15.22 12.97
C THR A 33 17.23 -14.89 13.91
N SER A 34 16.52 -15.90 14.40
CA SER A 34 15.26 -15.80 15.16
C SER A 34 15.39 -15.22 16.59
N ASP A 35 16.13 -14.14 16.77
CA ASP A 35 16.43 -13.54 18.08
C ASP A 35 15.48 -12.38 18.45
N SER A 36 14.55 -12.00 17.57
CA SER A 36 13.52 -10.98 17.85
C SER A 36 12.28 -11.59 18.51
N GLU A 37 11.67 -10.84 19.43
CA GLU A 37 10.35 -11.21 19.98
C GLU A 37 9.32 -11.23 18.84
N THR A 38 8.81 -12.42 18.52
CA THR A 38 7.77 -12.58 17.49
C THR A 38 6.46 -11.97 17.98
N PRO A 39 5.86 -11.03 17.23
CA PRO A 39 4.55 -10.49 17.56
C PRO A 39 3.50 -11.59 17.74
N GLU A 40 2.60 -11.42 18.73
CA GLU A 40 1.49 -12.35 18.93
C GLU A 40 0.42 -12.17 17.84
N LEU A 41 -0.15 -13.29 17.37
CA LEU A 41 -1.32 -13.27 16.48
C LEU A 41 -2.50 -12.57 17.15
N LEU A 42 -3.13 -11.64 16.43
CA LEU A 42 -4.26 -10.88 16.95
C LEU A 42 -5.54 -11.74 16.93
N PRO A 43 -6.43 -11.61 17.93
CA PRO A 43 -7.69 -12.35 17.95
C PRO A 43 -8.72 -11.74 17.01
N LEU A 44 -9.72 -12.52 16.60
CA LEU A 44 -10.92 -11.97 15.95
C LEU A 44 -11.68 -11.04 16.92
N VAL A 45 -12.24 -9.95 16.38
CA VAL A 45 -13.08 -9.00 17.12
C VAL A 45 -14.55 -9.23 16.76
N GLU A 46 -15.34 -9.72 17.72
CA GLU A 46 -16.76 -10.05 17.52
C GLU A 46 -17.71 -9.00 18.14
N GLY A 47 -18.90 -8.85 17.55
CA GLY A 47 -20.03 -8.13 18.17
C GLY A 47 -19.94 -6.61 18.19
N LYS A 48 -18.94 -6.00 17.55
CA LYS A 48 -18.77 -4.55 17.43
C LYS A 48 -19.10 -4.06 16.02
N THR A 49 -19.46 -2.78 15.93
CA THR A 49 -19.68 -2.07 14.65
C THR A 49 -18.45 -1.28 14.26
N VAL A 50 -18.25 -1.06 12.97
CA VAL A 50 -17.15 -0.22 12.45
C VAL A 50 -17.55 1.25 12.61
N LYS A 51 -16.68 2.02 13.27
CA LYS A 51 -16.74 3.49 13.37
C LYS A 51 -15.64 4.14 12.51
N ASN A 52 -14.46 3.53 12.48
CA ASN A 52 -13.30 4.04 11.76
C ASN A 52 -12.76 2.99 10.80
N ILE A 53 -12.20 3.42 9.67
CA ILE A 53 -11.40 2.56 8.79
C ILE A 53 -10.01 3.13 8.60
N ILE A 54 -9.01 2.26 8.77
CA ILE A 54 -7.64 2.49 8.29
C ILE A 54 -7.41 1.53 7.12
N PHE A 55 -7.18 2.07 5.93
CA PHE A 55 -6.92 1.31 4.71
C PHE A 55 -5.46 1.46 4.32
N LEU A 56 -4.68 0.37 4.44
CA LEU A 56 -3.27 0.34 4.11
C LEU A 56 -3.04 -0.32 2.75
N ILE A 57 -2.27 0.35 1.89
CA ILE A 57 -1.86 -0.15 0.58
C ILE A 57 -0.33 -0.22 0.55
N GLY A 58 0.22 -1.42 0.41
CA GLY A 58 1.63 -1.56 0.01
C GLY A 58 1.67 -1.59 -1.52
N ASP A 59 2.05 -0.49 -2.18
CA ASP A 59 2.09 -0.44 -3.65
C ASP A 59 3.04 -1.55 -4.16
N GLY A 60 2.63 -2.30 -5.18
CA GLY A 60 3.42 -3.39 -5.74
C GLY A 60 3.67 -4.60 -4.82
N THR A 61 3.00 -4.68 -3.66
CA THR A 61 3.32 -5.67 -2.61
C THR A 61 2.56 -7.00 -2.77
N GLY A 62 3.21 -7.97 -3.43
CA GLY A 62 2.78 -9.36 -3.47
C GLY A 62 3.21 -10.18 -2.25
N LEU A 63 2.86 -11.48 -2.25
CA LEU A 63 3.32 -12.40 -1.19
C LEU A 63 4.84 -12.56 -1.16
N ALA A 64 5.53 -12.41 -2.30
CA ALA A 64 6.98 -12.51 -2.36
C ALA A 64 7.65 -11.38 -1.56
N GLN A 65 7.21 -10.14 -1.75
CA GLN A 65 7.68 -8.95 -1.05
C GLN A 65 7.46 -9.06 0.47
N ILE A 66 6.28 -9.56 0.89
CA ILE A 66 5.99 -9.80 2.31
C ILE A 66 6.91 -10.90 2.88
N THR A 67 7.07 -12.00 2.14
CA THR A 67 7.89 -13.14 2.61
C THR A 67 9.37 -12.79 2.66
N SER A 68 9.88 -11.97 1.72
CA SER A 68 11.24 -11.47 1.78
C SER A 68 11.47 -10.61 3.02
N GLY A 69 10.54 -9.69 3.32
CA GLY A 69 10.59 -8.91 4.57
C GLY A 69 10.59 -9.81 5.80
N GLN A 70 9.70 -10.80 5.88
CA GLN A 70 9.66 -11.75 6.99
C GLN A 70 11.03 -12.44 7.18
N TYR A 71 11.58 -13.04 6.12
CA TYR A 71 12.83 -13.79 6.21
C TYR A 71 14.03 -12.91 6.52
N ALA A 72 14.11 -11.72 5.93
CA ALA A 72 15.25 -10.83 6.12
C ALA A 72 15.24 -10.09 7.46
N LEU A 73 14.06 -9.71 7.97
CA LEU A 73 13.93 -8.81 9.11
C LEU A 73 13.68 -9.57 10.43
N VAL A 74 12.89 -10.65 10.39
CA VAL A 74 12.44 -11.37 11.60
C VAL A 74 12.71 -12.88 11.56
N GLY A 75 13.24 -13.38 10.44
CA GLY A 75 13.59 -14.78 10.25
C GLY A 75 12.40 -15.67 9.91
N PRO A 76 12.65 -16.95 9.56
CA PRO A 76 11.64 -17.86 9.02
C PRO A 76 10.52 -18.23 10.00
N ASP A 77 10.82 -18.16 11.30
CA ASP A 77 9.85 -18.45 12.37
C ASP A 77 9.21 -17.16 12.96
N GLY A 78 9.70 -15.98 12.56
CA GLY A 78 9.16 -14.68 12.97
C GLY A 78 7.94 -14.26 12.15
N LEU A 79 7.29 -13.19 12.58
CA LEU A 79 6.14 -12.57 11.91
C LEU A 79 6.35 -11.06 11.81
N LEU A 80 6.05 -10.50 10.65
CA LEU A 80 5.79 -9.08 10.49
C LEU A 80 4.45 -8.73 11.17
N HIS A 81 4.26 -7.47 11.55
CA HIS A 81 3.02 -7.01 12.20
C HIS A 81 1.80 -7.21 11.30
N MET A 82 1.93 -6.98 9.99
CA MET A 82 0.86 -7.29 9.03
C MET A 82 0.42 -8.76 9.05
N GLN A 83 1.36 -9.68 9.32
CA GLN A 83 1.09 -11.13 9.37
C GLN A 83 0.38 -11.55 10.67
N THR A 84 0.20 -10.65 11.63
CA THR A 84 -0.55 -10.92 12.88
C THR A 84 -2.07 -10.80 12.71
N MET A 85 -2.55 -10.22 11.60
CA MET A 85 -3.97 -10.03 11.35
C MET A 85 -4.70 -11.39 11.20
N PRO A 86 -5.84 -11.60 11.87
CA PRO A 86 -6.50 -12.91 11.93
C PRO A 86 -7.26 -13.28 10.65
N VAL A 87 -7.57 -12.31 9.78
CA VAL A 87 -8.33 -12.54 8.55
C VAL A 87 -7.43 -12.34 7.35
N THR A 88 -7.40 -13.34 6.46
CA THR A 88 -6.64 -13.29 5.21
C THR A 88 -7.48 -13.69 4.00
N GLY A 89 -7.08 -13.19 2.84
CA GLY A 89 -7.71 -13.38 1.54
C GLY A 89 -6.80 -12.94 0.39
N PHE A 90 -7.36 -12.83 -0.81
CA PHE A 90 -6.67 -12.40 -2.01
C PHE A 90 -7.52 -11.45 -2.84
N VAL A 91 -6.90 -10.45 -3.48
CA VAL A 91 -7.57 -9.49 -4.35
C VAL A 91 -7.11 -9.66 -5.79
N LYS A 92 -8.08 -9.71 -6.72
CA LYS A 92 -7.83 -9.56 -8.16
C LYS A 92 -7.86 -8.09 -8.55
N THR A 93 -6.87 -7.65 -9.31
CA THR A 93 -6.58 -6.22 -9.48
C THR A 93 -6.70 -5.69 -10.91
N HIS A 94 -6.93 -6.54 -11.91
CA HIS A 94 -7.07 -6.14 -13.34
C HIS A 94 -7.89 -4.86 -13.56
N SER A 95 -7.53 -4.06 -14.56
CA SER A 95 -8.24 -2.86 -14.99
C SER A 95 -9.38 -3.21 -15.96
N SER A 96 -10.10 -2.20 -16.46
CA SER A 96 -11.15 -2.39 -17.48
C SER A 96 -10.59 -2.70 -18.87
N ASP A 97 -9.34 -2.29 -19.14
CA ASP A 97 -8.69 -2.36 -20.45
C ASP A 97 -7.44 -3.26 -20.47
N ASN A 98 -6.98 -3.73 -19.31
CA ASN A 98 -5.77 -4.53 -19.18
C ASN A 98 -5.88 -5.57 -18.05
N LEU A 99 -5.29 -6.74 -18.24
CA LEU A 99 -5.19 -7.76 -17.19
C LEU A 99 -4.13 -7.41 -16.13
N ILE A 100 -3.22 -6.50 -16.47
CA ILE A 100 -2.19 -5.96 -15.58
C ILE A 100 -2.56 -4.49 -15.35
N THR A 101 -3.06 -4.19 -14.14
CA THR A 101 -3.43 -2.82 -13.76
C THR A 101 -2.18 -1.96 -13.52
N ASP A 102 -2.36 -0.64 -13.51
CA ASP A 102 -1.46 0.28 -12.84
C ASP A 102 -2.06 0.77 -11.51
N SER A 103 -1.26 1.50 -10.72
CA SER A 103 -1.69 2.06 -9.42
C SER A 103 -2.92 2.96 -9.53
N ALA A 104 -3.03 3.76 -10.60
CA ALA A 104 -4.16 4.66 -10.79
C ALA A 104 -5.50 3.91 -10.92
N SER A 105 -5.56 2.91 -11.81
CA SER A 105 -6.74 2.05 -11.96
C SER A 105 -6.98 1.19 -10.70
N GLY A 106 -5.91 0.67 -10.09
CA GLY A 106 -5.98 -0.14 -8.87
C GLY A 106 -6.61 0.63 -7.71
N ALA A 107 -6.08 1.82 -7.42
CA ALA A 107 -6.58 2.71 -6.39
C ALA A 107 -7.98 3.26 -6.70
N THR A 108 -8.27 3.61 -7.96
CA THR A 108 -9.63 4.01 -8.38
C THR A 108 -10.65 2.90 -8.12
N ALA A 109 -10.28 1.63 -8.30
CA ALA A 109 -11.18 0.54 -8.01
C ALA A 109 -11.47 0.40 -6.51
N TYR A 110 -10.49 0.67 -5.64
CA TYR A 110 -10.71 0.73 -4.19
C TYR A 110 -11.51 1.96 -3.77
N SER A 111 -11.24 3.13 -4.35
CA SER A 111 -11.86 4.38 -3.92
C SER A 111 -13.28 4.54 -4.46
N CYS A 112 -13.53 4.19 -5.73
CA CYS A 112 -14.84 4.33 -6.38
C CYS A 112 -15.66 3.04 -6.46
N GLY A 113 -15.06 1.87 -6.22
CA GLY A 113 -15.78 0.59 -6.37
C GLY A 113 -16.11 0.22 -7.82
N LEU A 114 -15.39 0.76 -8.82
CA LEU A 114 -15.58 0.44 -10.23
C LEU A 114 -14.25 0.18 -10.94
N LYS A 115 -14.28 -0.58 -12.03
CA LYS A 115 -13.10 -0.75 -12.89
C LYS A 115 -12.97 0.44 -13.84
N THR A 116 -11.75 0.90 -14.06
CA THR A 116 -11.41 1.93 -15.04
C THR A 116 -10.16 1.54 -15.83
N TYR A 117 -9.74 2.36 -16.78
CA TYR A 117 -8.55 2.11 -17.62
C TYR A 117 -7.26 2.50 -16.89
N ASN A 118 -6.11 1.94 -17.28
CA ASN A 118 -4.83 2.29 -16.65
C ASN A 118 -4.51 3.77 -16.79
N GLY A 119 -4.05 4.40 -15.71
CA GLY A 119 -3.74 5.82 -15.64
C GLY A 119 -4.93 6.72 -15.26
N ALA A 120 -6.16 6.20 -15.18
CA ALA A 120 -7.32 6.98 -14.73
C ALA A 120 -7.29 7.22 -13.21
N ILE A 121 -7.57 8.46 -12.78
CA ILE A 121 -7.68 8.84 -11.36
C ILE A 121 -9.15 9.17 -11.09
N ALA A 122 -9.83 8.28 -10.35
CA ALA A 122 -11.23 8.39 -9.95
C ALA A 122 -12.20 8.87 -11.06
N VAL A 123 -11.98 8.38 -12.27
CA VAL A 123 -12.92 8.51 -13.40
C VAL A 123 -13.30 7.12 -13.91
N ASN A 124 -14.52 6.97 -14.41
CA ASN A 124 -14.98 5.74 -15.06
C ASN A 124 -14.38 5.58 -16.48
N PRO A 125 -14.63 4.46 -17.19
CA PRO A 125 -14.14 4.27 -18.56
C PRO A 125 -14.60 5.33 -19.58
N ASP A 126 -15.71 6.02 -19.30
CA ASP A 126 -16.24 7.13 -20.10
C ASP A 126 -15.68 8.50 -19.66
N LYS A 127 -14.64 8.52 -18.81
CA LYS A 127 -13.94 9.70 -18.30
C LYS A 127 -14.79 10.61 -17.40
N GLN A 128 -15.86 10.08 -16.84
CA GLN A 128 -16.70 10.80 -15.89
C GLN A 128 -16.21 10.55 -14.47
N ALA A 129 -16.10 11.61 -13.67
CA ALA A 129 -15.74 11.53 -12.26
C ALA A 129 -16.66 10.54 -11.51
N CYS A 130 -16.05 9.67 -10.71
CA CYS A 130 -16.75 8.79 -9.79
C CYS A 130 -16.53 9.25 -8.35
N LYS A 131 -17.61 9.26 -7.57
CA LYS A 131 -17.59 9.61 -6.15
C LYS A 131 -16.74 8.57 -5.39
N THR A 132 -15.75 9.04 -4.62
CA THR A 132 -14.84 8.18 -3.85
C THR A 132 -15.35 7.92 -2.43
N ILE A 133 -14.80 6.89 -1.78
CA ILE A 133 -15.07 6.61 -0.37
C ILE A 133 -14.64 7.74 0.57
N LEU A 134 -13.56 8.46 0.25
CA LEU A 134 -13.07 9.58 1.04
C LEU A 134 -14.04 10.77 0.94
N GLU A 135 -14.46 11.12 -0.28
CA GLU A 135 -15.47 12.17 -0.47
C GLU A 135 -16.81 11.83 0.22
N LEU A 136 -17.22 10.55 0.20
CA LEU A 136 -18.43 10.13 0.92
C LEU A 136 -18.25 10.21 2.45
N ALA A 137 -17.05 9.94 2.96
CA ALA A 137 -16.74 10.08 4.38
C ALA A 137 -16.86 11.56 4.82
N GLU A 138 -16.27 12.48 4.05
CA GLU A 138 -16.40 13.93 4.24
C GLU A 138 -17.87 14.39 4.21
N GLU A 139 -18.64 13.98 3.18
CA GLU A 139 -20.07 14.33 3.06
C GLU A 139 -20.91 13.81 4.24
N MET A 140 -20.47 12.74 4.89
CA MET A 140 -21.10 12.15 6.08
C MET A 140 -20.57 12.70 7.41
N GLY A 141 -19.62 13.63 7.37
CA GLY A 141 -19.05 14.29 8.54
C GLY A 141 -18.00 13.48 9.30
N LEU A 142 -17.45 12.43 8.68
CA LEU A 142 -16.25 11.76 9.17
C LEU A 142 -15.03 12.60 8.79
N SER A 143 -13.97 12.53 9.58
CA SER A 143 -12.69 13.12 9.18
C SER A 143 -11.92 12.17 8.26
N THR A 144 -11.09 12.73 7.39
CA THR A 144 -10.35 11.98 6.39
C THR A 144 -8.86 12.32 6.35
N GLY A 145 -8.07 11.32 5.95
CA GLY A 145 -6.64 11.51 5.77
C GLY A 145 -6.03 10.63 4.68
N LEU A 146 -4.94 11.15 4.13
CA LEU A 146 -4.10 10.52 3.11
C LEU A 146 -2.65 10.58 3.55
N ILE A 147 -1.99 9.42 3.58
CA ILE A 147 -0.56 9.30 3.82
C ILE A 147 0.06 8.52 2.66
N ALA A 148 1.18 9.01 2.12
CA ALA A 148 1.95 8.30 1.11
C ALA A 148 3.45 8.56 1.29
N THR A 149 4.28 7.60 0.92
CA THR A 149 5.74 7.77 0.89
C THR A 149 6.23 8.29 -0.46
N SER A 150 5.39 8.28 -1.50
CA SER A 150 5.57 9.04 -2.74
C SER A 150 5.15 10.51 -2.56
N SER A 151 5.10 11.25 -3.68
CA SER A 151 4.31 12.49 -3.72
C SER A 151 2.86 12.21 -3.32
N ILE A 152 2.23 13.14 -2.58
CA ILE A 152 0.82 13.04 -2.24
C ILE A 152 -0.10 13.19 -3.48
N THR A 153 0.42 13.73 -4.59
CA THR A 153 -0.26 13.79 -5.89
C THR A 153 -0.12 12.51 -6.71
N HIS A 154 0.65 11.53 -6.22
CA HIS A 154 0.85 10.27 -6.92
C HIS A 154 -0.47 9.47 -7.02
N ALA A 155 -0.50 8.49 -7.91
CA ALA A 155 -1.74 7.89 -8.38
C ALA A 155 -2.63 7.29 -7.28
N THR A 156 -2.03 6.63 -6.28
CA THR A 156 -2.76 5.99 -5.20
C THR A 156 -3.46 6.99 -4.29
N PRO A 157 -2.77 7.94 -3.62
CA PRO A 157 -3.44 8.97 -2.81
C PRO A 157 -4.38 9.86 -3.65
N ALA A 158 -3.97 10.25 -4.86
CA ALA A 158 -4.79 11.06 -5.75
C ALA A 158 -6.15 10.42 -6.07
N SER A 159 -6.20 9.10 -6.23
CA SER A 159 -7.43 8.37 -6.57
C SER A 159 -8.51 8.43 -5.48
N PHE A 160 -8.20 8.90 -4.27
CA PHE A 160 -9.18 9.09 -3.22
C PHE A 160 -9.78 10.49 -3.18
N ALA A 161 -9.12 11.51 -3.73
CA ALA A 161 -9.53 12.91 -3.54
C ALA A 161 -9.35 13.79 -4.79
N SER A 162 -9.18 13.20 -5.98
CA SER A 162 -9.07 13.91 -7.26
C SER A 162 -9.68 13.09 -8.39
N HIS A 163 -10.07 13.75 -9.48
CA HIS A 163 -10.69 13.17 -10.67
C HIS A 163 -10.04 13.73 -11.93
N VAL A 164 -9.13 12.96 -12.53
CA VAL A 164 -8.45 13.34 -13.77
C VAL A 164 -8.33 12.14 -14.71
N GLU A 165 -8.30 12.43 -16.02
CA GLU A 165 -8.22 11.40 -17.05
C GLU A 165 -6.86 10.69 -17.11
N SER A 166 -5.83 11.28 -16.52
CA SER A 166 -4.46 10.78 -16.52
C SER A 166 -3.75 11.10 -15.20
N ARG A 167 -3.11 10.10 -14.60
CA ARG A 167 -2.24 10.22 -13.42
C ARG A 167 -1.09 11.21 -13.60
N SER A 168 -0.72 11.52 -14.85
CA SER A 168 0.31 12.51 -15.15
C SER A 168 -0.12 13.97 -14.92
N MET A 169 -1.38 14.21 -14.57
CA MET A 169 -1.91 15.57 -14.34
C MET A 169 -1.69 16.02 -12.89
N GLU A 170 -0.50 15.79 -12.33
CA GLU A 170 -0.21 16.01 -10.90
C GLU A 170 -0.39 17.46 -10.44
N GLU A 171 -0.15 18.44 -11.31
CA GLU A 171 -0.44 19.84 -11.01
C GLU A 171 -1.94 20.12 -10.84
N GLU A 172 -2.81 19.44 -11.60
CA GLU A 172 -4.27 19.53 -11.46
C GLU A 172 -4.75 18.72 -10.25
N ILE A 173 -4.15 17.55 -10.02
CA ILE A 173 -4.40 16.74 -8.82
C ILE A 173 -4.11 17.55 -7.56
N ALA A 174 -2.99 18.28 -7.49
CA ALA A 174 -2.65 19.12 -6.33
C ALA A 174 -3.74 20.17 -6.03
N VAL A 175 -4.33 20.78 -7.08
CA VAL A 175 -5.43 21.74 -6.94
C VAL A 175 -6.69 21.07 -6.35
N GLN A 176 -7.00 19.87 -6.84
CA GLN A 176 -8.18 19.12 -6.39
C GLN A 176 -8.01 18.55 -4.98
N LEU A 177 -6.82 18.03 -4.64
CA LEU A 177 -6.47 17.60 -3.29
C LEU A 177 -6.66 18.73 -2.28
N LEU A 178 -6.14 19.93 -2.56
CA LEU A 178 -6.32 21.08 -1.67
C LEU A 178 -7.80 21.47 -1.51
N SER A 179 -8.60 21.28 -2.56
CA SER A 179 -10.03 21.58 -2.55
C SER A 179 -10.91 20.46 -1.96
N SER A 180 -10.32 19.32 -1.59
CA SER A 180 -11.06 18.11 -1.18
C SER A 180 -11.71 18.22 0.21
N GLY A 181 -11.14 19.04 1.09
CA GLY A 181 -11.54 19.13 2.50
C GLY A 181 -10.80 18.17 3.43
N THR A 182 -9.97 17.26 2.90
CA THR A 182 -9.21 16.25 3.67
C THR A 182 -8.38 16.88 4.78
N GLU A 183 -8.62 16.53 6.04
CA GLU A 183 -7.93 17.20 7.16
C GLU A 183 -6.44 16.91 7.23
N VAL A 184 -6.00 15.70 6.88
CA VAL A 184 -4.58 15.31 6.99
C VAL A 184 -4.06 14.77 5.67
N MET A 185 -3.15 15.49 5.03
CA MET A 185 -2.41 15.04 3.84
C MET A 185 -0.92 15.04 4.13
N LEU A 186 -0.28 13.88 4.17
CA LEU A 186 1.13 13.73 4.55
C LEU A 186 1.88 12.88 3.51
N GLY A 187 2.89 13.47 2.86
CA GLY A 187 3.76 12.76 1.94
C GLY A 187 4.83 13.69 1.38
N GLY A 188 5.32 13.41 0.19
CA GLY A 188 6.16 14.35 -0.54
C GLY A 188 5.35 15.20 -1.53
N GLY A 189 5.98 15.65 -2.61
CA GLY A 189 5.30 16.34 -3.70
C GLY A 189 5.33 17.87 -3.60
N PHE A 190 6.25 18.45 -2.84
CA PHE A 190 6.34 19.91 -2.70
C PHE A 190 6.41 20.66 -4.04
N GLU A 191 7.01 20.06 -5.07
CA GLU A 191 7.12 20.67 -6.39
C GLU A 191 5.75 20.91 -7.06
N PHE A 192 4.75 20.10 -6.74
CA PHE A 192 3.40 20.26 -7.28
C PHE A 192 2.57 21.31 -6.55
N PHE A 193 3.04 21.86 -5.42
CA PHE A 193 2.31 22.90 -4.68
C PHE A 193 2.98 24.27 -4.76
N SER A 194 4.31 24.30 -4.92
CA SER A 194 5.07 25.54 -4.94
C SER A 194 5.04 26.22 -6.31
N SER A 195 4.73 27.53 -6.31
CA SER A 195 4.83 28.39 -7.50
C SER A 195 6.21 28.43 -8.14
N GLN A 196 7.26 28.00 -7.41
CA GLN A 196 8.63 27.89 -7.92
C GLN A 196 8.79 26.81 -8.99
N TYR A 197 8.05 25.71 -8.89
CA TYR A 197 8.23 24.53 -9.74
C TYR A 197 7.07 24.34 -10.72
N ARG A 198 5.86 24.74 -10.31
CA ARG A 198 4.66 24.58 -11.14
C ARG A 198 4.72 25.36 -12.45
N SER A 199 4.25 24.74 -13.51
CA SER A 199 4.20 25.29 -14.87
C SER A 199 3.24 26.48 -15.01
N ASP A 200 2.18 26.50 -14.19
CA ASP A 200 1.17 27.57 -14.14
C ASP A 200 1.49 28.69 -13.13
N SER A 201 2.59 28.55 -12.39
CA SER A 201 3.03 29.48 -11.34
C SER A 201 2.01 29.73 -10.23
N LEU A 202 1.01 28.86 -10.05
CA LEU A 202 0.09 28.96 -8.92
C LEU A 202 0.83 28.67 -7.62
N ASP A 203 0.56 29.47 -6.58
CA ASP A 203 1.07 29.22 -5.24
C ASP A 203 0.00 28.50 -4.42
N LEU A 204 0.03 27.17 -4.44
CA LEU A 204 -0.92 26.35 -3.67
C LEU A 204 -0.56 26.29 -2.20
N ILE A 205 0.68 26.61 -1.83
CA ILE A 205 1.10 26.68 -0.42
C ILE A 205 0.39 27.84 0.26
N SER A 206 0.45 29.03 -0.34
CA SER A 206 -0.26 30.20 0.20
C SER A 206 -1.77 29.96 0.25
N GLN A 207 -2.33 29.30 -0.77
CA GLN A 207 -3.75 28.93 -0.77
C GLN A 207 -4.11 27.90 0.31
N ALA A 208 -3.20 26.96 0.61
CA ALA A 208 -3.39 25.99 1.69
C ALA A 208 -3.41 26.68 3.06
N GLU A 209 -2.48 27.61 3.30
CA GLU A 209 -2.46 28.42 4.52
C GLU A 209 -3.73 29.28 4.66
N GLU A 210 -4.20 29.90 3.58
CA GLU A 210 -5.46 30.64 3.55
C GLU A 210 -6.69 29.75 3.82
N ALA A 211 -6.63 28.49 3.38
CA ALA A 211 -7.65 27.47 3.66
C ALA A 211 -7.53 26.87 5.07
N GLY A 212 -6.52 27.26 5.87
CA GLY A 212 -6.34 26.86 7.26
C GLY A 212 -5.41 25.67 7.48
N TYR A 213 -4.77 25.15 6.42
CA TYR A 213 -3.75 24.11 6.56
C TYR A 213 -2.46 24.66 7.14
N GLN A 214 -1.85 23.92 8.04
CA GLN A 214 -0.46 24.11 8.40
C GLN A 214 0.42 23.31 7.41
N LEU A 215 1.32 24.00 6.70
CA LEU A 215 2.37 23.34 5.93
C LEU A 215 3.42 22.75 6.89
N LEU A 216 3.79 21.49 6.67
CA LEU A 216 4.89 20.81 7.36
C LEU A 216 5.93 20.32 6.34
N ARG A 217 7.21 20.49 6.66
CA ARG A 217 8.34 20.17 5.78
C ARG A 217 9.34 19.18 6.38
N ASN A 218 9.22 18.82 7.66
CA ASN A 218 10.11 17.88 8.34
C ASN A 218 9.44 17.24 9.58
N GLU A 219 10.11 16.26 10.17
CA GLU A 219 9.66 15.51 11.36
C GLU A 219 9.52 16.40 12.60
N GLU A 220 10.41 17.39 12.80
CA GLU A 220 10.29 18.33 13.93
C GLU A 220 9.00 19.15 13.85
N GLU A 221 8.65 19.63 12.66
CA GLU A 221 7.40 20.35 12.42
C GLU A 221 6.18 19.43 12.58
N LEU A 222 6.26 18.18 12.11
CA LEU A 222 5.23 17.16 12.30
C LEU A 222 4.96 16.95 13.80
N ASP A 223 6.00 16.68 14.58
CA ASP A 223 5.90 16.38 16.00
C ASP A 223 5.27 17.53 16.78
N ASN A 224 5.73 18.76 16.52
CA ASN A 224 5.31 19.96 17.26
C ASN A 224 3.97 20.55 16.80
N SER A 225 3.40 20.09 15.68
CA SER A 225 2.12 20.61 15.19
C SER A 225 0.93 20.14 16.05
N GLU A 226 0.07 21.11 16.37
CA GLU A 226 -1.22 20.94 17.04
C GLU A 226 -2.41 21.34 16.14
N ALA A 227 -2.14 21.63 14.85
CA ALA A 227 -3.17 22.05 13.91
C ALA A 227 -4.12 20.90 13.56
N GLU A 228 -5.35 21.25 13.21
CA GLU A 228 -6.39 20.29 12.82
C GLU A 228 -6.33 19.96 11.31
N MET A 229 -5.80 20.88 10.50
CA MET A 229 -5.62 20.72 9.05
C MET A 229 -4.12 20.70 8.73
N LEU A 230 -3.60 19.60 8.17
CA LEU A 230 -2.18 19.42 7.87
C LEU A 230 -1.93 19.15 6.39
N LEU A 231 -0.95 19.86 5.83
CA LEU A 231 -0.34 19.57 4.54
C LEU A 231 1.15 19.32 4.76
N GLY A 232 1.53 18.06 4.93
CA GLY A 232 2.92 17.62 5.01
C GLY A 232 3.49 17.32 3.64
N LEU A 233 4.51 18.08 3.23
CA LEU A 233 5.22 17.95 1.95
C LEU A 233 6.73 17.78 2.24
N PHE A 234 7.13 16.60 2.70
CA PHE A 234 8.45 16.37 3.29
C PHE A 234 9.59 16.32 2.26
N ALA A 235 9.28 16.03 1.00
CA ALA A 235 10.22 15.98 -0.12
C ALA A 235 9.67 16.72 -1.36
N ASN A 236 10.52 16.95 -2.37
CA ASN A 236 10.08 17.57 -3.63
C ASN A 236 9.15 16.65 -4.43
N ASP A 237 9.50 15.36 -4.52
CA ASP A 237 8.68 14.30 -5.11
C ASP A 237 8.41 13.22 -4.04
N GLY A 238 8.87 11.98 -4.15
CA GLY A 238 8.80 10.99 -3.07
C GLY A 238 9.77 11.26 -1.92
N LEU A 239 9.45 10.74 -0.73
CA LEU A 239 10.36 10.76 0.42
C LEU A 239 11.68 10.05 0.06
N GLU A 240 12.81 10.61 0.47
CA GLU A 240 14.14 10.03 0.20
C GLU A 240 14.70 9.24 1.40
N ARG A 241 13.95 9.17 2.51
CA ARG A 241 14.43 8.69 3.82
C ARG A 241 15.61 9.51 4.33
N ALA A 242 15.63 10.79 3.98
CA ALA A 242 16.66 11.74 4.39
C ALA A 242 16.54 12.10 5.88
N GLU A 243 17.64 12.55 6.47
CA GLU A 243 17.65 13.05 7.85
C GLU A 243 16.63 14.19 8.02
N GLY A 244 15.67 14.00 8.92
CA GLY A 244 14.59 14.96 9.19
C GLY A 244 13.30 14.70 8.42
N GLU A 245 13.24 13.73 7.50
CA GLU A 245 11.97 13.24 6.97
C GLU A 245 11.29 12.29 7.98
N PRO A 246 9.98 12.41 8.21
CA PRO A 246 9.29 11.53 9.15
C PRO A 246 9.15 10.10 8.58
N SER A 247 9.21 9.11 9.47
CA SER A 247 8.82 7.73 9.13
C SER A 247 7.33 7.62 8.82
N THR A 248 6.93 6.58 8.10
CA THR A 248 5.50 6.34 7.82
C THR A 248 4.72 6.06 9.11
N ALA A 249 5.36 5.44 10.10
CA ALA A 249 4.80 5.27 11.44
C ALA A 249 4.55 6.60 12.15
N ALA A 250 5.48 7.56 12.05
CA ALA A 250 5.31 8.90 12.64
C ALA A 250 4.17 9.67 11.97
N MET A 251 4.10 9.66 10.63
CA MET A 251 2.99 10.24 9.88
C MET A 251 1.65 9.60 10.27
N THR A 252 1.61 8.27 10.37
CA THR A 252 0.42 7.50 10.79
C THR A 252 -0.05 7.90 12.18
N SER A 253 0.87 7.96 13.15
CA SER A 253 0.57 8.37 14.52
C SER A 253 0.00 9.80 14.57
N LYS A 254 0.61 10.75 13.84
CA LYS A 254 0.12 12.13 13.79
C LYS A 254 -1.29 12.22 13.19
N ALA A 255 -1.54 11.53 12.07
CA ALA A 255 -2.87 11.51 11.46
C ALA A 255 -3.92 10.93 12.41
N LEU A 256 -3.64 9.79 13.04
CA LEU A 256 -4.57 9.16 13.99
C LEU A 256 -4.88 10.08 15.17
N ASN A 257 -3.89 10.79 15.73
CA ASN A 257 -4.08 11.74 16.82
C ASN A 257 -5.01 12.92 16.48
N ILE A 258 -5.15 13.27 15.21
CA ILE A 258 -6.02 14.34 14.73
C ILE A 258 -7.40 13.75 14.39
N LEU A 259 -7.43 12.76 13.49
CA LEU A 259 -8.66 12.19 12.95
C LEU A 259 -9.52 11.50 14.02
N SER A 260 -8.90 10.88 15.03
CA SER A 260 -9.63 10.20 16.11
C SER A 260 -10.40 11.15 17.04
N ARG A 261 -10.19 12.47 16.93
CA ARG A 261 -10.92 13.47 17.71
C ARG A 261 -12.37 13.62 17.22
N ASN A 262 -12.66 13.22 15.98
CA ASN A 262 -14.00 13.28 15.43
C ASN A 262 -14.88 12.13 15.95
N GLU A 263 -15.89 12.46 16.73
CA GLU A 263 -16.82 11.49 17.30
C GLU A 263 -17.70 10.77 16.27
N ALA A 264 -17.80 11.29 15.04
CA ALA A 264 -18.46 10.59 13.93
C ALA A 264 -17.61 9.43 13.37
N GLY A 265 -16.30 9.46 13.61
CA GLY A 265 -15.31 8.51 13.10
C GLY A 265 -14.46 9.08 11.97
N PHE A 266 -13.63 8.24 11.36
CA PHE A 266 -12.73 8.66 10.29
C PHE A 266 -12.47 7.58 9.22
N PHE A 267 -12.00 8.04 8.06
CA PHE A 267 -11.39 7.19 7.02
C PHE A 267 -9.96 7.66 6.74
N LEU A 268 -8.98 6.78 6.96
CA LEU A 268 -7.56 7.06 6.72
C LEU A 268 -7.00 6.07 5.69
N MET A 269 -6.41 6.57 4.61
CA MET A 269 -5.64 5.75 3.67
C MET A 269 -4.14 5.98 3.88
N ILE A 270 -3.37 4.89 3.95
CA ILE A 270 -1.93 4.91 4.17
C ILE A 270 -1.27 4.08 3.08
N GLU A 271 -0.32 4.66 2.37
CA GLU A 271 0.42 3.99 1.32
C GLU A 271 1.91 3.84 1.68
N GLY A 272 2.40 2.60 1.66
CA GLY A 272 3.83 2.30 1.49
C GLY A 272 4.15 2.28 -0.01
N SER A 273 4.43 3.45 -0.58
CA SER A 273 4.41 3.68 -2.02
C SER A 273 5.63 3.09 -2.75
N GLN A 274 6.79 3.04 -2.09
CA GLN A 274 8.06 2.79 -2.79
C GLN A 274 8.49 1.31 -2.78
N ILE A 275 7.69 0.42 -2.20
CA ILE A 275 7.88 -1.04 -2.39
C ILE A 275 7.77 -1.37 -3.88
N ASP A 276 6.84 -0.73 -4.58
CA ASP A 276 6.69 -0.78 -6.04
C ASP A 276 7.93 -0.27 -6.78
N TRP A 277 8.52 0.84 -6.33
CA TRP A 277 9.71 1.42 -6.96
C TRP A 277 10.92 0.50 -6.83
N GLY A 278 11.11 -0.13 -5.66
CA GLY A 278 12.10 -1.20 -5.47
C GLY A 278 11.83 -2.40 -6.39
N GLY A 279 10.55 -2.79 -6.52
CA GLY A 279 10.13 -3.86 -7.44
C GLY A 279 10.39 -3.54 -8.92
N HIS A 280 10.17 -2.30 -9.35
CA HIS A 280 10.50 -1.83 -10.70
C HIS A 280 12.01 -1.79 -10.94
N GLY A 281 12.76 -1.40 -9.91
CA GLY A 281 14.22 -1.38 -9.91
C GLY A 281 14.86 -2.77 -9.88
N ASN A 282 14.09 -3.81 -9.55
CA ASN A 282 14.60 -5.12 -9.18
C ASN A 282 15.70 -4.99 -8.11
N ASP A 283 15.39 -4.22 -7.06
CA ASP A 283 16.29 -3.86 -5.97
C ASP A 283 15.75 -4.44 -4.66
N THR A 284 16.33 -5.55 -4.25
CA THR A 284 15.91 -6.29 -3.05
C THR A 284 16.11 -5.46 -1.78
N ASP A 285 17.22 -4.75 -1.63
CA ASP A 285 17.49 -3.98 -0.42
C ASP A 285 16.49 -2.81 -0.29
N TYR A 286 16.14 -2.17 -1.40
CA TYR A 286 15.11 -1.14 -1.43
C TYR A 286 13.74 -1.69 -1.02
N VAL A 287 13.32 -2.82 -1.60
CA VAL A 287 12.06 -3.48 -1.19
C VAL A 287 12.05 -3.81 0.29
N LEU A 288 13.15 -4.31 0.85
CA LEU A 288 13.23 -4.67 2.27
C LEU A 288 13.10 -3.45 3.20
N ASN A 289 13.79 -2.36 2.89
CA ASN A 289 13.70 -1.12 3.67
C ASN A 289 12.26 -0.55 3.66
N GLU A 290 11.59 -0.59 2.50
CA GLU A 290 10.23 -0.09 2.37
C GLU A 290 9.19 -1.02 3.03
N VAL A 291 9.41 -2.34 2.99
CA VAL A 291 8.58 -3.29 3.75
C VAL A 291 8.74 -3.09 5.26
N GLU A 292 9.96 -2.80 5.74
CA GLU A 292 10.21 -2.50 7.16
C GLU A 292 9.45 -1.24 7.61
N ASP A 293 9.58 -0.14 6.86
CA ASP A 293 8.88 1.13 7.16
C ASP A 293 7.35 0.97 7.08
N PHE A 294 6.85 0.24 6.07
CA PHE A 294 5.42 -0.03 5.94
C PHE A 294 4.90 -0.92 7.08
N ASP A 295 5.62 -1.97 7.49
CA ASP A 295 5.22 -2.83 8.62
C ASP A 295 5.19 -2.05 9.95
N ALA A 296 6.07 -1.06 10.14
CA ALA A 296 6.03 -0.17 11.29
C ALA A 296 4.78 0.74 11.30
N ALA A 297 4.33 1.20 10.13
CA ALA A 297 3.05 1.90 10.00
C ALA A 297 1.85 0.97 10.27
N VAL A 298 1.90 -0.27 9.77
CA VAL A 298 0.89 -1.31 10.05
C VAL A 298 0.80 -1.57 11.55
N LYS A 299 1.95 -1.69 12.24
CA LYS A 299 2.01 -1.82 13.70
C LYS A 299 1.26 -0.67 14.38
N THR A 300 1.54 0.57 13.97
CA THR A 300 0.92 1.77 14.55
C THR A 300 -0.61 1.74 14.37
N ALA A 301 -1.08 1.39 13.17
CA ALA A 301 -2.51 1.25 12.88
C ALA A 301 -3.17 0.11 13.69
N LEU A 302 -2.51 -1.04 13.83
CA LEU A 302 -3.01 -2.17 14.61
C LEU A 302 -3.07 -1.86 16.10
N ASP A 303 -2.05 -1.20 16.65
CA ASP A 303 -2.03 -0.81 18.06
C ASP A 303 -3.18 0.17 18.37
N PHE A 304 -3.40 1.16 17.51
CA PHE A 304 -4.55 2.06 17.62
C PHE A 304 -5.88 1.29 17.55
N ALA A 305 -6.05 0.41 16.56
CA ALA A 305 -7.30 -0.32 16.38
C ALA A 305 -7.61 -1.29 17.52
N ARG A 306 -6.58 -1.85 18.17
CA ARG A 306 -6.72 -2.69 19.37
C ARG A 306 -7.22 -1.88 20.56
N GLU A 307 -6.71 -0.66 20.73
CA GLU A 307 -7.07 0.22 21.85
C GLU A 307 -8.48 0.80 21.67
N ASP A 308 -8.77 1.34 20.49
CA ASP A 308 -10.07 1.91 20.15
C ASP A 308 -11.17 0.83 20.06
N GLY A 309 -10.86 -0.28 19.39
CA GLY A 309 -11.74 -1.42 19.25
C GLY A 309 -13.00 -1.21 18.41
N GLU A 310 -13.24 -0.03 17.85
CA GLU A 310 -14.28 0.27 16.83
C GLU A 310 -13.67 0.54 15.45
N THR A 311 -12.35 0.41 15.33
CA THR A 311 -11.57 0.61 14.10
C THR A 311 -11.34 -0.69 13.36
N LEU A 312 -11.68 -0.69 12.08
CA LEU A 312 -11.35 -1.75 11.13
C LEU A 312 -10.07 -1.36 10.38
N VAL A 313 -9.08 -2.25 10.41
CA VAL A 313 -7.85 -2.15 9.62
C VAL A 313 -7.97 -3.12 8.44
N VAL A 314 -7.80 -2.62 7.22
CA VAL A 314 -7.76 -3.42 6.00
C VAL A 314 -6.44 -3.13 5.29
N LEU A 315 -5.70 -4.19 4.96
CA LEU A 315 -4.42 -4.10 4.25
C LEU A 315 -4.48 -4.90 2.96
N THR A 316 -3.96 -4.32 1.89
CA THR A 316 -3.80 -5.00 0.58
C THR A 316 -2.66 -4.34 -0.20
N ALA A 317 -2.49 -4.75 -1.45
CA ALA A 317 -1.79 -3.97 -2.48
C ALA A 317 -2.74 -3.60 -3.62
N ASP A 318 -2.28 -2.75 -4.52
CA ASP A 318 -2.93 -2.39 -5.78
C ASP A 318 -2.54 -3.33 -6.94
N HIS A 319 -1.31 -3.86 -6.93
CA HIS A 319 -0.80 -4.94 -7.76
C HIS A 319 0.46 -5.58 -7.14
N GLU A 320 1.06 -6.55 -7.83
CA GLU A 320 2.40 -7.05 -7.53
C GLU A 320 3.39 -6.48 -8.55
N THR A 321 4.63 -6.19 -8.13
CA THR A 321 5.64 -5.57 -9.00
C THR A 321 6.96 -6.34 -9.03
N GLY A 322 7.50 -6.51 -10.24
CA GLY A 322 8.79 -7.15 -10.50
C GLY A 322 8.69 -8.67 -10.75
N GLY A 323 7.54 -9.27 -10.41
CA GLY A 323 7.37 -10.72 -10.41
C GLY A 323 8.45 -11.38 -9.57
N MET A 324 8.63 -10.85 -8.36
CA MET A 324 9.64 -11.25 -7.39
C MET A 324 9.41 -12.71 -6.99
N THR A 325 10.48 -13.50 -6.89
CA THR A 325 10.41 -14.90 -6.44
C THR A 325 11.57 -15.24 -5.52
N LEU A 326 11.25 -15.88 -4.40
CA LEU A 326 12.23 -16.46 -3.47
C LEU A 326 12.70 -17.81 -4.01
N GLN A 327 14.01 -17.97 -4.21
CA GLN A 327 14.61 -19.19 -4.77
C GLN A 327 15.45 -19.96 -3.74
N ARG A 328 16.63 -20.43 -4.12
CA ARG A 328 17.44 -21.36 -3.32
C ARG A 328 18.09 -20.64 -2.14
N GLN A 329 18.12 -21.32 -1.01
CA GLN A 329 18.99 -20.95 0.10
C GLN A 329 20.44 -21.28 -0.28
N ARG A 330 21.36 -20.36 -0.01
CA ARG A 330 22.79 -20.60 -0.27
C ARG A 330 23.36 -21.56 0.77
N ALA A 331 24.47 -22.21 0.43
CA ALA A 331 25.01 -23.36 1.19
C ALA A 331 25.36 -23.06 2.65
N GLU A 332 25.58 -21.79 3.00
CA GLU A 332 25.88 -21.32 4.35
C GLU A 332 24.61 -21.11 5.21
N GLY A 333 23.42 -21.09 4.59
CA GLY A 333 22.12 -21.02 5.26
C GLY A 333 21.70 -19.61 5.70
N ASP A 334 22.58 -18.63 5.60
CA ASP A 334 22.42 -17.24 6.06
C ASP A 334 21.84 -16.30 4.99
N SER A 335 21.59 -16.81 3.78
CA SER A 335 21.16 -16.00 2.65
C SER A 335 20.29 -16.78 1.66
N LEU A 336 19.40 -16.05 0.98
CA LEU A 336 18.44 -16.54 0.01
C LEU A 336 18.60 -15.81 -1.32
N GLU A 337 18.47 -16.53 -2.42
CA GLU A 337 18.45 -15.90 -3.74
C GLU A 337 17.05 -15.36 -4.07
N ILE A 338 17.00 -14.11 -4.54
CA ILE A 338 15.82 -13.44 -5.05
C ILE A 338 15.92 -13.37 -6.57
N TYR A 339 14.85 -13.70 -7.27
CA TYR A 339 14.80 -13.63 -8.73
C TYR A 339 13.66 -12.74 -9.20
N TRP A 340 13.95 -11.93 -10.22
CA TRP A 340 13.00 -11.01 -10.83
C TRP A 340 12.65 -11.45 -12.25
N THR A 341 11.35 -11.48 -12.56
CA THR A 341 10.88 -11.91 -13.89
C THR A 341 10.62 -10.76 -14.85
N THR A 342 10.42 -9.55 -14.33
CA THR A 342 10.12 -8.33 -15.09
C THR A 342 10.53 -7.11 -14.27
N GLY A 343 10.62 -5.92 -14.87
CA GLY A 343 10.69 -4.63 -14.15
C GLY A 343 9.37 -3.87 -14.26
N TYR A 344 8.24 -4.60 -14.28
CA TYR A 344 6.88 -4.08 -14.46
C TYR A 344 5.93 -4.83 -13.52
N HIS A 345 4.67 -4.40 -13.45
CA HIS A 345 3.67 -5.08 -12.64
C HIS A 345 3.33 -6.48 -13.20
N THR A 346 2.81 -7.36 -12.34
CA THR A 346 2.24 -8.65 -12.75
C THR A 346 0.76 -8.76 -12.43
N GLY A 347 0.07 -9.67 -13.11
CA GLY A 347 -1.35 -9.97 -12.88
C GLY A 347 -1.61 -10.89 -11.68
N THR A 348 -0.63 -11.05 -10.78
CA THR A 348 -0.73 -11.95 -9.63
C THR A 348 -1.71 -11.37 -8.61
N PRO A 349 -2.68 -12.15 -8.10
CA PRO A 349 -3.54 -11.70 -7.01
C PRO A 349 -2.72 -11.32 -5.78
N VAL A 350 -3.06 -10.19 -5.17
CA VAL A 350 -2.35 -9.61 -4.03
C VAL A 350 -3.00 -10.04 -2.71
N PRO A 351 -2.26 -10.07 -1.59
CA PRO A 351 -2.82 -10.42 -0.29
C PRO A 351 -3.88 -9.42 0.16
N LEU A 352 -4.88 -9.92 0.88
CA LEU A 352 -5.86 -9.12 1.63
C LEU A 352 -5.78 -9.55 3.08
N MET A 353 -5.54 -8.61 3.99
CA MET A 353 -5.46 -8.87 5.43
C MET A 353 -6.36 -7.89 6.18
N ALA A 354 -6.99 -8.33 7.27
CA ALA A 354 -7.85 -7.45 8.04
C ALA A 354 -7.88 -7.78 9.54
N TYR A 355 -8.04 -6.73 10.35
CA TYR A 355 -8.21 -6.78 11.80
C TYR A 355 -9.27 -5.77 12.27
N GLY A 356 -9.95 -6.06 13.38
CA GLY A 356 -10.99 -5.19 13.94
C GLY A 356 -12.42 -5.67 13.66
N PRO A 357 -13.44 -4.85 14.00
CA PRO A 357 -14.84 -5.23 13.86
C PRO A 357 -15.19 -5.61 12.43
N GLN A 358 -15.90 -6.73 12.25
CA GLN A 358 -16.36 -7.20 10.94
C GLN A 358 -15.23 -7.49 9.92
N ALA A 359 -13.98 -7.67 10.37
CA ALA A 359 -12.84 -8.02 9.51
C ALA A 359 -13.09 -9.27 8.64
N THR A 360 -13.94 -10.20 9.10
CA THR A 360 -14.32 -11.41 8.35
C THR A 360 -14.96 -11.13 6.99
N GLU A 361 -15.48 -9.92 6.75
CA GLU A 361 -16.01 -9.51 5.44
C GLU A 361 -14.94 -9.48 4.32
N PHE A 362 -13.66 -9.47 4.70
CA PHE A 362 -12.49 -9.41 3.81
C PHE A 362 -11.79 -10.77 3.61
N MET A 363 -12.38 -11.88 4.08
CA MET A 363 -11.82 -13.20 3.82
C MET A 363 -12.05 -13.68 2.38
N GLY A 364 -11.16 -14.57 1.92
CA GLY A 364 -11.32 -15.30 0.65
C GLY A 364 -10.92 -14.51 -0.59
N TRP A 365 -11.41 -14.93 -1.75
CA TRP A 365 -11.07 -14.34 -3.05
C TRP A 365 -12.00 -13.19 -3.41
N ARG A 366 -11.45 -11.97 -3.51
CA ARG A 366 -12.18 -10.73 -3.78
C ARG A 366 -11.67 -10.04 -5.05
N ASP A 367 -12.47 -9.12 -5.56
CA ASP A 367 -12.04 -8.14 -6.55
C ASP A 367 -11.81 -6.80 -5.84
N ASN A 368 -10.87 -5.98 -6.30
CA ASN A 368 -10.57 -4.69 -5.64
C ASN A 368 -11.81 -3.78 -5.53
N THR A 369 -12.74 -3.85 -6.48
CA THR A 369 -14.02 -3.12 -6.39
C THR A 369 -14.90 -3.55 -5.23
N TYR A 370 -14.83 -4.83 -4.82
CA TYR A 370 -15.55 -5.33 -3.64
C TYR A 370 -15.00 -4.73 -2.36
N VAL A 371 -13.67 -4.61 -2.24
CA VAL A 371 -13.01 -4.10 -1.03
C VAL A 371 -13.47 -2.68 -0.76
N GLY A 372 -13.41 -1.80 -1.76
CA GLY A 372 -13.92 -0.42 -1.68
C GLY A 372 -15.39 -0.34 -1.28
N LYS A 373 -16.26 -1.07 -2.00
CA LYS A 373 -17.70 -1.13 -1.71
C LYS A 373 -17.99 -1.59 -0.29
N ARG A 374 -17.30 -2.64 0.16
CA ARG A 374 -17.49 -3.20 1.50
C ARG A 374 -17.05 -2.22 2.58
N MET A 375 -15.94 -1.51 2.41
CA MET A 375 -15.52 -0.47 3.35
C MET A 375 -16.57 0.64 3.46
N ALA A 376 -17.08 1.15 2.32
CA ALA A 376 -18.12 2.18 2.32
C ALA A 376 -19.43 1.73 2.98
N GLU A 377 -19.85 0.48 2.75
CA GLU A 377 -21.01 -0.13 3.40
C GLU A 377 -20.83 -0.23 4.93
N LEU A 378 -19.64 -0.64 5.39
CA LEU A 378 -19.34 -0.81 6.81
C LEU A 378 -19.28 0.53 7.56
N LEU A 379 -18.82 1.60 6.90
CA LEU A 379 -18.89 2.98 7.41
C LEU A 379 -20.27 3.63 7.22
N LYS A 380 -21.23 2.94 6.61
CA LYS A 380 -22.60 3.42 6.35
C LYS A 380 -22.64 4.70 5.49
N LEU A 381 -21.72 4.83 4.54
CA LEU A 381 -21.56 6.00 3.67
C LEU A 381 -22.53 6.02 2.47
N GLY A 382 -23.47 5.06 2.42
CA GLY A 382 -24.28 4.80 1.23
C GLY A 382 -23.56 3.85 0.26
N SER A 383 -24.00 3.83 -0.99
CA SER A 383 -23.45 2.92 -2.00
C SER A 383 -22.51 3.68 -2.94
N LEU A 384 -21.26 3.24 -2.99
CA LEU A 384 -20.36 3.58 -4.10
C LEU A 384 -21.00 3.20 -5.45
N PRO A 385 -20.63 3.88 -6.55
CA PRO A 385 -21.18 3.62 -7.88
C PRO A 385 -21.26 2.13 -8.22
N GLN A 386 -22.45 1.69 -8.65
CA GLN A 386 -22.65 0.38 -9.25
C GLN A 386 -22.45 0.54 -10.76
N MET A 387 -21.43 -0.11 -11.33
CA MET A 387 -21.38 -0.31 -12.78
C MET A 387 -22.60 -1.14 -13.17
N LYS A 388 -23.35 -0.69 -14.18
CA LYS A 388 -24.47 -1.44 -14.77
C LYS A 388 -23.98 -2.58 -15.63
#